data_AF-A0A967ULW3-F1
#
_entry.id   AF-A0A967ULW3-F1
#
_cell.length_a   1.000
_cell.length_b   1.000
_cell.length_c   1.000
_cell.angle_alpha   90.00
_cell.angle_beta   90.00
_cell.angle_gamma   90.00
#
_symmetry.space_group_name_H-M   'P 1'
#
loop_
_entity.id
_entity.type
_entity.pdbx_description
1 polymer ?
#
loop_
_entity_poly.entity_id
_entity_poly.type
_entity_poly.pdbx_seq_one_letter_code
_entity_poly.pdbx_strand_id
1 'polypeptide(L)' 'EAYRMLAQRIEQPLHLGITEAGGARAGAVKSAIGLGMLLNEGIGDTLRVS' A
#
# COMPACT_ATOMS: atom_id res chain seq x y z
N GLU A 1 7.49 -3.28 3.03
CA GLU A 1 8.64 -4.07 2.57
C GLU A 1 8.44 -4.74 1.22
N ALA A 2 7.49 -5.66 1.06
CA ALA A 2 7.26 -6.34 -0.22
C ALA A 2 7.15 -5.39 -1.42
N TYR A 3 6.35 -4.32 -1.30
CA TYR A 3 6.21 -3.30 -2.36
C TYR A 3 7.51 -2.54 -2.66
N ARG A 4 8.35 -2.26 -1.66
CA ARG A 4 9.65 -1.59 -1.88
C ARG A 4 10.60 -2.48 -2.66
N MET A 5 10.68 -3.76 -2.26
CA MET A 5 11.49 -4.75 -2.96
C MET A 5 11.01 -4.95 -4.39
N LEU A 6 9.70 -4.95 -4.62
CA LEU A 6 9.11 -5.12 -5.95
C LEU A 6 9.36 -3.89 -6.82
N ALA A 7 9.19 -2.66 -6.29
CA ALA A 7 9.44 -1.42 -6.99
C ALA A 7 10.88 -1.28 -7.51
N GLN A 8 11.85 -1.95 -6.87
CA GLN A 8 13.25 -2.00 -7.32
C GLN A 8 13.52 -3.06 -8.40
N ARG A 9 12.57 -3.96 -8.67
CA ARG A 9 12.74 -5.11 -9.57
C ARG A 9 11.95 -5.00 -10.87
N ILE A 10 10.99 -4.08 -10.94
CA ILE A 10 10.06 -3.96 -12.07
C ILE A 10 9.83 -2.48 -12.40
N GLU A 11 9.43 -2.20 -13.65
CA GLU A 11 9.04 -0.86 -14.12
C GLU A 11 7.52 -0.73 -14.31
N GLN A 12 6.78 -1.85 -14.20
CA GLN A 12 5.34 -1.88 -14.36
C GLN A 12 4.61 -1.17 -13.20
N PRO A 13 3.41 -0.61 -13.46
CA PRO A 13 2.61 0.03 -12.42
C PRO A 13 2.29 -0.90 -11.24
N LEU A 14 2.33 -0.34 -10.03
CA LEU A 14 2.06 -1.03 -8.78
C LEU A 14 0.66 -0.70 -8.26
N HIS A 15 -0.17 -1.74 -8.12
CA HIS A 15 -1.41 -1.65 -7.38
C HIS A 15 -1.18 -1.96 -5.89
N LEU A 16 -1.49 -0.99 -5.04
CA LEU A 16 -1.33 -1.10 -3.60
C LEU A 16 -2.62 -1.54 -2.91
N GLY A 17 -2.49 -2.45 -1.95
CA GLY A 17 -3.58 -2.82 -1.06
C GLY A 17 -3.06 -3.44 0.22
N ILE A 18 -3.81 -3.27 1.30
CA ILE A 18 -3.60 -4.01 2.54
C ILE A 18 -4.73 -5.04 2.66
N THR A 19 -4.35 -6.32 2.75
CA THR A 19 -5.27 -7.41 3.04
C THR A 19 -5.54 -7.48 4.54
N GLU A 20 -6.74 -7.95 4.91
CA GLU A 20 -7.14 -8.15 6.31
C GLU A 20 -6.82 -6.92 7.18
N ALA A 21 -7.35 -5.75 6.76
CA ALA A 21 -7.11 -4.50 7.47
C ALA A 21 -7.78 -4.50 8.86
N GLY A 22 -8.83 -5.32 9.04
CA GLY A 22 -9.62 -5.43 10.27
C GLY A 22 -10.94 -4.67 10.15
N GLY A 23 -11.68 -4.56 11.27
CA GLY A 23 -12.95 -3.84 11.29
C GLY A 23 -12.80 -2.35 10.94
N ALA A 24 -13.89 -1.70 10.50
CA ALA A 24 -13.88 -0.38 9.84
C ALA A 24 -12.85 0.63 10.37
N ARG A 25 -12.83 0.89 11.69
CA ARG A 25 -11.88 1.86 12.27
C ARG A 25 -10.43 1.37 12.25
N ALA A 26 -10.18 0.14 12.70
CA ALA A 26 -8.82 -0.42 12.73
C ALA A 26 -8.27 -0.60 11.30
N GLY A 27 -9.12 -1.03 10.36
CA GLY A 27 -8.78 -1.19 8.95
C GLY A 27 -8.48 0.13 8.26
N ALA A 28 -9.26 1.18 8.55
CA ALA A 28 -8.98 2.52 8.05
C ALA A 28 -7.63 3.04 8.55
N VAL A 29 -7.34 2.90 9.85
CA VAL A 29 -6.07 3.36 10.43
C VAL A 29 -4.89 2.58 9.86
N LYS A 30 -4.96 1.24 9.83
CA LYS A 30 -3.89 0.39 9.31
C LYS A 30 -3.61 0.66 7.83
N SER A 31 -4.67 0.79 7.03
CA SER A 31 -4.58 1.12 5.61
C SER A 31 -3.99 2.51 5.38
N ALA A 32 -4.46 3.52 6.11
CA ALA A 32 -3.96 4.89 5.97
C ALA A 32 -2.46 4.99 6.30
N ILE A 33 -2.01 4.38 7.40
CA ILE A 33 -0.60 4.42 7.79
C ILE A 33 0.26 3.63 6.79
N GLY A 34 -0.11 2.38 6.49
CA GLY A 34 0.72 1.51 5.65
C GLY A 34 0.81 1.99 4.20
N LEU A 35 -0.31 2.41 3.60
CA LEU A 35 -0.33 2.95 2.25
C LEU A 35 0.30 4.34 2.20
N GLY A 36 0.03 5.20 3.19
CA GLY A 36 0.59 6.54 3.27
C GLY A 36 2.12 6.56 3.29
N MET A 37 2.74 5.62 4.00
CA MET A 37 4.20 5.48 4.01
C MET A 37 4.76 5.14 2.62
N LEU A 38 4.11 4.23 1.88
CA LEU A 38 4.54 3.86 0.52
C LEU A 38 4.36 5.02 -0.47
N LEU A 39 3.23 5.72 -0.40
CA LEU A 39 2.96 6.87 -1.26
C LEU A 39 3.94 8.02 -1.01
N ASN A 40 4.34 8.25 0.25
CA ASN A 40 5.35 9.24 0.60
C ASN A 40 6.74 8.90 0.02
N GLU A 41 7.03 7.62 -0.22
CA GLU A 41 8.24 7.16 -0.91
C GLU A 41 8.09 7.20 -2.45
N GLY A 42 6.95 7.64 -2.97
CA GLY A 42 6.66 7.66 -4.41
C GLY A 42 6.30 6.28 -5.00
N ILE A 43 5.92 5.32 -4.17
CA ILE A 43 5.58 3.96 -4.58
C ILE A 43 4.06 3.83 -4.68
N GLY A 44 3.55 3.42 -5.85
CA GLY A 44 2.15 3.09 -6.09
C GLY A 44 1.48 3.97 -7.15
N ASP A 45 0.78 3.33 -8.09
CA ASP A 45 0.12 3.99 -9.23
C ASP A 45 -1.41 3.96 -9.10
N THR A 46 -1.91 2.94 -8.39
CA THR A 46 -3.32 2.80 -8.03
C THR A 46 -3.40 2.09 -6.68
N LEU A 47 -4.48 2.29 -5.94
CA LEU A 47 -4.66 1.67 -4.65
C LEU A 47 -6.10 1.25 -4.38
N ARG A 48 -6.26 0.27 -3.48
CA ARG A 48 -7.53 -0.12 -2.89
C ARG A 48 -7.41 -0.18 -1.37
N VAL A 49 -8.32 0.48 -0.67
CA VAL A 49 -8.57 0.24 0.76
C VAL A 49 -9.62 -0.86 0.84
N SER A 50 -9.25 -1.99 1.44
CA SER A 50 -10.13 -3.16 1.60
C SER A 50 -10.97 -3.08 2.86
#